data_AF-A0A9D4LS65-F1
#
_entry.id   AF-A0A9D4LS65-F1
#
_cell.length_a   1.000
_cell.length_b   1.000
_cell.length_c   1.000
_cell.angle_alpha   90.00
_cell.angle_beta   90.00
_cell.angle_gamma   90.00
#
_symmetry.space_group_name_H-M   'P 1'
#
loop_
_entity.id
_entity.type
_entity.pdbx_description
1 polymer ?
#
loop_
_entity_poly.entity_id
_entity_poly.type
_entity_poly.pdbx_seq_one_letter_code
_entity_poly.pdbx_strand_id
1 'polypeptide(L)'
;MDRLQRTHLPTADSVLERVSITLRDVQRGKQNGNLDVSAARTQIASLLTNLQRLENDHTVPDDLLKSTIQSVVLVRDSLPDLTQHAQHSSHSVDRYEDTVPNPHGRGRDLCDIDISKLQQLIDMGYTVKEIAEKGLLGGVLHPNTLYSRLRSNNMQIRSSYTDISDDDLHSIVAEYNRDHPNSGSAEVHAYLKTRGISIKRERCREMLRNVDASGTALRWSATIQRRKYSVPTANSVWHLDTHHSLIRWGIVVHGGIDGHSRLVSFLRAATCNTSKAAASFFLQSVKAYGFPSRVRVDNGTEYGDIGRLMISVNGDGRGSFLTGPSVHNQRIERLWRDVFTKVLDTFYKLFHYMEERQLLNVNDKTHRWVLQYVFVPIIDRALRQWMETHNTHKIRTENNRTPNMMWFQSLVQGDSQRYTSVRNIEQPPNEAVSDAIRDLQLSEDDTTYLVPRDPCPLSQHNFQQLQTTIAINRNSTSHGLDIFGDVMQFVLAHPTEL
;
A
#
# COMPACT_ATOMS: atom_id res chain seq x y z
N MET A 1 -13.77 -16.12 9.55
CA MET A 1 -14.92 -15.33 9.06
C MET A 1 -15.20 -14.13 9.97
N ASP A 2 -14.17 -13.49 10.56
CA ASP A 2 -14.40 -12.55 11.68
C ASP A 2 -13.50 -11.29 11.63
N ARG A 3 -13.24 -10.77 10.41
CA ARG A 3 -12.42 -9.56 10.20
C ARG A 3 -13.17 -8.38 9.57
N LEU A 4 -14.50 -8.46 9.41
CA LEU A 4 -15.29 -7.44 8.72
C LEU A 4 -16.31 -6.68 9.60
N GLN A 5 -16.33 -6.88 10.92
CA GLN A 5 -17.25 -6.17 11.81
C GLN A 5 -16.55 -5.45 12.98
N ARG A 6 -15.55 -4.63 12.67
CA ARG A 6 -15.13 -3.55 13.59
C ARG A 6 -15.17 -2.21 12.87
N THR A 7 -16.34 -1.84 12.38
CA THR A 7 -16.71 -0.42 12.27
C THR A 7 -17.17 0.02 13.66
N HIS A 8 -16.23 0.18 14.60
CA HIS A 8 -16.55 0.95 15.80
C HIS A 8 -16.83 2.37 15.33
N LEU A 9 -18.06 2.83 15.55
CA LEU A 9 -18.37 4.27 15.51
C LEU A 9 -17.36 4.98 16.42
N PRO A 10 -16.77 6.11 16.00
CA PRO A 10 -15.77 6.79 16.82
C PRO A 10 -16.43 7.24 18.13
N THR A 11 -15.93 6.77 19.28
CA THR A 11 -16.36 7.23 20.62
C THR A 11 -15.45 8.36 21.10
N ALA A 12 -15.82 9.04 22.19
CA ALA A 12 -14.96 9.99 22.91
C ALA A 12 -13.53 9.44 23.14
N ASP A 13 -13.43 8.14 23.44
CA ASP A 13 -12.15 7.44 23.63
C ASP A 13 -11.25 7.48 22.39
N SER A 14 -11.83 7.42 21.18
CA SER A 14 -11.08 7.46 19.92
C SER A 14 -10.41 8.82 19.66
N VAL A 15 -11.05 9.90 20.12
CA VAL A 15 -10.50 11.27 20.04
C VAL A 15 -9.33 11.40 20.99
N LEU A 16 -9.51 10.95 22.24
CA LEU A 16 -8.47 10.98 23.28
C LEU A 16 -7.28 10.09 22.93
N GLU A 17 -7.52 8.90 22.37
CA GLU A 17 -6.47 7.99 21.91
C GLU A 17 -5.63 8.63 20.81
N ARG A 18 -6.26 9.29 19.83
CA ARG A 18 -5.53 10.01 18.76
C ARG A 18 -4.70 11.16 19.31
N VAL A 19 -5.24 11.94 20.25
CA VAL A 19 -4.50 13.03 20.91
C VAL A 19 -3.28 12.45 21.62
N SER A 20 -3.47 11.38 22.41
CA SER A 20 -2.39 10.70 23.12
C SER A 20 -1.30 10.15 22.19
N ILE A 21 -1.67 9.52 21.07
CA ILE A 21 -0.71 9.03 20.06
C ILE A 21 0.10 10.18 19.46
N THR A 22 -0.58 11.27 19.08
CA THR A 22 0.09 12.41 18.43
C THR A 22 1.07 13.11 19.38
N LEU A 23 0.69 13.29 20.64
CA LEU A 23 1.58 13.86 21.65
C LEU A 23 2.81 12.96 21.90
N ARG A 24 2.62 11.64 21.98
CA ARG A 24 3.73 10.67 22.10
C ARG A 24 4.66 10.72 20.90
N ASP A 25 4.14 10.80 19.68
CA ASP A 25 4.95 10.88 18.46
C ASP A 25 5.80 12.16 18.41
N VAL A 26 5.21 13.31 18.78
CA VAL A 26 5.94 14.60 18.85
C VAL A 26 7.03 14.55 19.92
N GLN A 27 6.72 14.05 21.12
CA GLN A 27 7.70 13.92 22.20
C GLN A 27 8.86 12.97 21.81
N ARG A 28 8.55 11.84 21.18
CA ARG A 28 9.55 10.90 20.69
C ARG A 28 10.42 11.50 19.57
N GLY A 29 9.82 12.24 18.65
CA GLY A 29 10.54 12.96 17.60
C GLY A 29 11.51 13.98 18.19
N LYS A 30 11.08 14.70 19.23
CA LYS A 30 11.91 15.67 19.98
C LYS A 30 13.08 14.98 20.69
N GLN A 31 12.84 13.88 21.39
CA GLN A 31 13.90 13.09 22.06
C GLN A 31 14.94 12.54 21.08
N ASN A 32 14.52 12.15 19.88
CA ASN A 32 15.40 11.58 18.86
C ASN A 32 16.07 12.63 17.95
N GLY A 33 15.83 13.93 18.18
CA GLY A 33 16.42 15.02 17.38
C GLY A 33 15.97 15.08 15.91
N ASN A 34 14.89 14.39 15.52
CA ASN A 34 14.42 14.29 14.12
C ASN A 34 12.97 14.79 13.98
N LEU A 35 12.61 15.81 14.75
CA LEU A 35 11.28 16.41 14.71
C LEU A 35 11.23 17.51 13.65
N ASP A 36 10.33 17.38 12.68
CA ASP A 36 9.90 18.53 11.88
C ASP A 36 9.02 19.44 12.73
N VAL A 37 9.63 20.51 13.25
CA VAL A 37 8.98 21.45 14.19
C VAL A 37 7.79 22.16 13.53
N SER A 38 7.85 22.45 12.23
CA SER A 38 6.76 23.13 11.50
C SER A 38 5.55 22.21 11.32
N ALA A 39 5.80 20.96 10.91
CA ALA A 39 4.76 19.95 10.80
C ALA A 39 4.14 19.62 12.17
N ALA A 40 4.96 19.50 13.22
CA ALA A 40 4.50 19.24 14.59
C ALA A 40 3.62 20.37 15.12
N ARG A 41 4.02 21.63 14.93
CA ARG A 41 3.20 22.80 15.30
C ARG A 41 1.87 22.83 14.56
N THR A 42 1.87 22.53 13.27
CA THR A 42 0.65 22.45 12.46
C THR A 42 -0.30 21.35 12.96
N GLN A 43 0.23 20.17 13.29
CA GLN A 43 -0.54 19.07 13.86
C GLN A 43 -1.11 19.41 15.24
N ILE A 44 -0.31 20.03 16.11
CA ILE A 44 -0.75 20.46 17.46
C ILE A 44 -1.80 21.57 17.40
N ALA A 45 -1.65 22.54 16.49
CA ALA A 45 -2.65 23.57 16.28
C ALA A 45 -3.98 22.97 15.80
N SER A 46 -3.92 22.00 14.87
CA SER A 46 -5.09 21.26 14.42
C SER A 46 -5.77 20.49 15.57
N LEU A 47 -4.99 19.84 16.43
CA LEU A 47 -5.47 19.15 17.64
C LEU A 47 -6.19 20.09 18.61
N LEU A 48 -5.56 21.21 18.96
CA LEU A 48 -6.13 22.20 19.88
C LEU A 48 -7.45 22.74 19.33
N THR A 49 -7.47 23.10 18.04
CA THR A 49 -8.68 23.62 17.40
C THR A 49 -9.80 22.58 17.41
N ASN A 50 -9.50 21.29 17.27
CA ASN A 50 -10.51 20.23 17.31
C ASN A 50 -10.98 19.92 18.73
N LEU A 51 -10.11 19.98 19.73
CA LEU A 51 -10.47 19.76 21.14
C LEU A 51 -11.31 20.91 21.70
N GLN A 52 -10.94 22.16 21.40
CA GLN A 52 -11.71 23.35 21.79
C GLN A 52 -13.12 23.33 21.20
N ARG A 53 -13.34 22.64 20.07
CA ARG A 53 -14.68 22.48 19.46
C ARG A 53 -15.59 21.52 20.22
N LEU A 54 -15.04 20.69 21.11
CA LEU A 54 -15.81 19.78 21.97
C LEU A 54 -16.20 20.45 23.30
N GLU A 55 -15.76 21.68 23.58
CA GLU A 55 -16.04 22.38 24.85
C GLU A 55 -17.54 22.66 25.08
N ASN A 56 -18.34 22.68 24.01
CA ASN A 56 -19.79 22.91 24.05
C ASN A 56 -20.61 21.63 23.79
N ASP A 57 -19.95 20.48 23.67
CA ASP A 57 -20.58 19.21 23.38
C ASP A 57 -20.30 18.21 24.50
N HIS A 58 -21.35 17.80 25.23
CA HIS A 58 -21.26 16.92 26.40
C HIS A 58 -20.87 15.46 26.06
N THR A 59 -20.33 15.21 24.87
CA THR A 59 -19.83 13.89 24.43
C THR A 59 -18.55 13.47 25.15
N VAL A 60 -17.76 14.40 25.69
CA VAL A 60 -16.56 14.14 26.51
C VAL A 60 -16.74 14.83 27.86
N PRO A 61 -16.42 14.19 29.01
CA PRO A 61 -16.47 14.85 30.31
C PRO A 61 -15.59 16.11 30.36
N ASP A 62 -16.14 17.24 30.80
CA ASP A 62 -15.49 18.56 30.79
C ASP A 62 -14.11 18.56 31.47
N ASP A 63 -13.96 17.86 32.59
CA ASP A 63 -12.69 17.76 33.33
C ASP A 63 -11.60 17.02 32.53
N LEU A 64 -12.02 16.00 31.78
CA LEU A 64 -11.13 15.21 30.92
C LEU A 64 -10.74 16.01 29.67
N LEU A 65 -11.68 16.79 29.11
CA LEU A 65 -11.41 17.65 27.97
C LEU A 65 -10.44 18.78 28.34
N LYS A 66 -10.69 19.48 29.46
CA LYS A 66 -9.82 20.56 29.96
C LYS A 66 -8.40 20.07 30.25
N SER A 67 -8.26 18.93 30.93
CA SER A 67 -6.93 18.34 31.21
C SER A 67 -6.20 17.89 29.93
N THR A 68 -6.94 17.41 28.93
CA THR A 68 -6.39 17.04 27.61
C THR A 68 -5.92 18.27 26.84
N ILE A 69 -6.72 19.34 26.77
CA ILE A 69 -6.34 20.61 26.15
C ILE A 69 -5.08 21.17 26.82
N GLN A 70 -5.04 21.17 28.15
CA GLN A 70 -3.88 21.65 28.91
C GLN A 70 -2.61 20.85 28.58
N SER A 71 -2.73 19.52 28.43
CA SER A 71 -1.61 18.66 28.02
C SER A 71 -1.11 18.97 26.61
N VAL A 72 -2.00 19.24 25.67
CA VAL A 72 -1.63 19.62 24.30
C VAL A 72 -0.96 21.00 24.26
N VAL A 73 -1.46 21.96 25.05
CA VAL A 73 -0.86 23.29 25.22
C VAL A 73 0.56 23.19 25.78
N LEU A 74 0.79 22.37 26.81
CA LEU A 74 2.13 22.17 27.37
C LEU A 74 3.12 21.63 26.33
N VAL A 75 2.68 20.70 25.47
CA VAL A 75 3.55 20.18 24.39
C VAL A 75 3.80 21.25 23.31
N ARG A 76 2.79 22.04 22.94
CA ARG A 76 2.93 23.20 22.03
C ARG A 76 4.01 24.16 22.52
N ASP A 77 3.93 24.54 23.79
CA ASP A 77 4.80 25.55 24.41
C ASP A 77 6.21 25.02 24.62
N SER A 78 6.37 23.68 24.63
CA SER A 78 7.68 23.03 24.63
C SER A 78 8.37 23.01 23.26
N LEU A 79 7.70 23.40 22.16
CA LEU A 79 8.29 23.45 20.82
C LEU A 79 8.96 24.82 20.57
N PRO A 80 10.17 24.85 19.99
CA PRO A 80 10.90 26.08 19.74
C PRO A 80 10.12 27.04 18.83
N ASP A 81 10.24 28.35 19.10
CA ASP A 81 9.53 29.38 18.37
C ASP A 81 10.21 29.72 17.05
N LEU A 82 9.45 29.60 15.94
CA LEU A 82 9.96 29.80 14.58
C LEU A 82 9.91 31.28 14.14
N THR A 83 9.61 32.21 15.06
CA THR A 83 9.39 33.64 14.79
C THR A 83 10.67 34.45 14.51
N GLN A 84 11.84 33.82 14.45
CA GLN A 84 13.01 34.43 13.84
C GLN A 84 13.36 33.66 12.57
N HIS A 85 12.91 34.20 11.43
CA HIS A 85 13.48 34.12 10.06
C HIS A 85 12.36 34.07 9.01
N ALA A 86 11.71 35.22 8.80
CA ALA A 86 10.93 35.48 7.59
C ALA A 86 11.19 36.92 7.13
N GLN A 87 12.38 37.16 6.59
CA GLN A 87 12.64 38.36 5.80
C GLN A 87 12.16 38.11 4.36
N HIS A 88 11.18 38.95 3.97
CA HIS A 88 10.84 39.43 2.63
C HIS A 88 11.13 38.55 1.40
N SER A 89 10.05 38.16 0.72
CA SER A 89 9.96 38.32 -0.73
C SER A 89 8.49 38.43 -1.17
N SER A 90 8.00 39.67 -1.17
CA SER A 90 6.85 40.08 -1.98
C SER A 90 7.24 39.99 -3.45
N HIS A 91 6.55 39.17 -4.24
CA HIS A 91 6.56 39.26 -5.69
C HIS A 91 5.15 39.62 -6.16
N SER A 92 5.02 40.90 -6.51
CA SER A 92 3.99 41.46 -7.38
C SER A 92 3.98 40.70 -8.70
N VAL A 93 2.83 40.15 -9.06
CA VAL A 93 2.60 39.60 -10.40
C VAL A 93 2.18 40.76 -11.27
N ASP A 94 3.15 41.34 -11.99
CA ASP A 94 2.85 42.28 -13.07
C ASP A 94 2.15 41.55 -14.22
N ARG A 95 1.07 42.18 -14.68
CA ARG A 95 0.31 41.81 -15.87
C ARG A 95 1.18 42.13 -17.08
N TYR A 96 1.71 41.11 -17.76
CA TYR A 96 2.26 41.27 -19.10
C TYR A 96 1.12 41.16 -20.12
N GLU A 97 0.72 42.31 -20.67
CA GLU A 97 0.05 42.40 -21.97
C GLU A 97 1.13 42.32 -23.05
N ASP A 98 1.24 41.18 -23.73
CA ASP A 98 2.02 41.07 -24.96
C ASP A 98 1.07 41.06 -26.16
N THR A 99 0.91 42.22 -26.78
CA THR A 99 0.39 42.34 -28.15
C THR A 99 1.55 42.17 -29.13
N VAL A 100 1.65 40.98 -29.74
CA VAL A 100 2.51 40.78 -30.92
C VAL A 100 1.60 40.70 -32.15
N PRO A 101 1.72 41.60 -33.15
CA PRO A 101 1.05 41.44 -34.43
C PRO A 101 1.75 40.33 -35.20
N ASN A 102 1.01 39.27 -35.57
CA ASN A 102 1.53 38.23 -36.46
C ASN A 102 1.27 38.62 -37.92
N PRO A 103 2.31 38.83 -38.76
CA PRO A 103 2.14 39.31 -40.11
C PRO A 103 2.17 38.16 -41.13
N HIS A 104 1.44 37.05 -40.94
CA HIS A 104 1.29 36.05 -42.01
C HIS A 104 -0.11 35.42 -41.99
N GLY A 105 -0.91 35.81 -42.98
CA GLY A 105 -2.21 35.20 -43.26
C GLY A 105 -2.06 33.77 -43.79
N ARG A 106 -2.66 32.82 -43.07
CA ARG A 106 -3.42 31.63 -43.55
C ARG A 106 -3.87 30.88 -42.29
N GLY A 107 -5.14 31.07 -41.92
CA GLY A 107 -5.74 30.41 -40.76
C GLY A 107 -5.74 28.89 -40.94
N ARG A 108 -5.27 28.18 -39.91
CA ARG A 108 -5.38 26.72 -39.80
C ARG A 108 -6.88 26.37 -39.71
N ASP A 109 -7.32 25.37 -40.47
CA ASP A 109 -8.74 24.97 -40.55
C ASP A 109 -9.37 24.82 -39.17
N LEU A 110 -10.56 25.41 -38.99
CA LEU A 110 -11.30 25.36 -37.74
C LEU A 110 -11.63 23.90 -37.41
N CYS A 111 -10.97 23.34 -36.40
CA CYS A 111 -11.38 22.07 -35.81
C CYS A 111 -12.85 22.21 -35.37
N ASP A 112 -13.72 21.42 -35.99
CA ASP A 112 -15.14 21.38 -35.65
C ASP A 112 -15.29 20.73 -34.28
N ILE A 113 -15.64 21.56 -33.29
CA ILE A 113 -15.74 21.15 -31.89
C ILE A 113 -17.22 21.24 -31.54
N ASP A 114 -17.81 20.10 -31.18
CA ASP A 114 -19.16 20.04 -30.65
C ASP A 114 -19.25 20.84 -29.35
N ILE A 115 -19.87 22.03 -29.45
CA ILE A 115 -20.03 22.98 -28.36
C ILE A 115 -20.95 22.42 -27.27
N SER A 116 -21.95 21.62 -27.64
CA SER A 116 -22.87 21.00 -26.68
C SER A 116 -22.14 19.97 -25.82
N LYS A 117 -21.27 19.17 -26.45
CA LYS A 117 -20.43 18.21 -25.75
C LYS A 117 -19.34 18.89 -24.90
N LEU A 118 -18.77 19.99 -25.41
CA LEU A 118 -17.84 20.81 -24.62
C LEU A 118 -18.52 21.39 -23.38
N GLN A 119 -19.76 21.90 -23.50
CA GLN A 119 -20.54 22.40 -22.36
C GLN A 119 -20.78 21.28 -21.35
N GLN A 120 -21.26 20.12 -21.82
CA GLN A 120 -21.52 18.96 -20.97
C GLN A 120 -20.27 18.51 -20.19
N LEU A 121 -19.09 18.50 -20.82
CA LEU A 121 -17.83 18.12 -20.16
C LEU A 121 -17.39 19.15 -19.11
N ILE A 122 -17.61 20.45 -19.37
CA ILE A 122 -17.37 21.50 -18.39
C ILE A 122 -18.34 21.38 -17.21
N ASP A 123 -19.62 21.09 -17.47
CA ASP A 123 -20.65 20.89 -16.44
C ASP A 123 -20.37 19.64 -15.58
N MET A 124 -19.81 18.59 -16.19
CA MET A 124 -19.30 17.40 -15.48
C MET A 124 -18.03 17.68 -14.64
N GLY A 125 -17.44 18.88 -14.77
CA GLY A 125 -16.31 19.33 -13.96
C GLY A 125 -14.93 18.98 -14.52
N TYR A 126 -14.83 18.54 -15.79
CA TYR A 126 -13.54 18.36 -16.44
C TYR A 126 -12.86 19.72 -16.65
N THR A 127 -11.56 19.79 -16.37
CA THR A 127 -10.79 21.00 -16.71
C THR A 127 -10.57 21.10 -18.22
N VAL A 128 -10.47 22.32 -18.75
CA VAL A 128 -10.15 22.56 -20.17
C VAL A 128 -8.89 21.81 -20.60
N LYS A 129 -7.90 21.72 -19.71
CA LYS A 129 -6.66 20.97 -19.93
C LYS A 129 -6.93 19.45 -20.07
N GLU A 130 -7.75 18.87 -19.19
CA GLU A 130 -8.10 17.46 -19.29
C GLU A 130 -8.94 17.12 -20.52
N ILE A 131 -9.90 17.98 -20.88
CA ILE A 131 -10.72 17.81 -22.09
C ILE A 131 -9.81 17.77 -23.33
N ALA A 132 -8.84 18.69 -23.39
CA ALA A 132 -7.89 18.82 -24.48
C ALA A 132 -6.90 17.65 -24.54
N GLU A 133 -6.24 17.33 -23.43
CA GLU A 133 -5.17 16.32 -23.38
C GLU A 133 -5.69 14.88 -23.46
N LYS A 134 -6.88 14.60 -22.90
CA LYS A 134 -7.50 13.26 -22.93
C LYS A 134 -8.35 13.03 -24.18
N GLY A 135 -8.44 14.02 -25.06
CA GLY A 135 -9.10 13.94 -26.35
C GLY A 135 -10.61 13.67 -26.30
N LEU A 136 -11.31 14.22 -25.30
CA LEU A 136 -12.72 13.92 -25.02
C LEU A 136 -13.71 14.45 -26.07
N LEU A 137 -13.22 15.26 -27.01
CA LEU A 137 -13.97 15.88 -28.11
C LEU A 137 -13.58 15.32 -29.49
N GLY A 138 -13.09 14.07 -29.54
CA GLY A 138 -12.77 13.38 -30.81
C GLY A 138 -11.31 13.46 -31.23
N GLY A 139 -10.41 13.83 -30.33
CA GLY A 139 -8.96 13.90 -30.57
C GLY A 139 -8.25 14.81 -29.59
N VAL A 140 -6.93 14.64 -29.43
CA VAL A 140 -6.11 15.49 -28.56
C VAL A 140 -6.04 16.90 -29.14
N LEU A 141 -6.41 17.90 -28.36
CA LEU A 141 -6.43 19.30 -28.75
C LEU A 141 -5.43 20.11 -27.93
N HIS A 142 -5.07 21.29 -28.43
CA HIS A 142 -4.34 22.27 -27.63
C HIS A 142 -5.32 23.00 -26.69
N PRO A 143 -5.02 23.20 -25.39
CA PRO A 143 -5.92 23.87 -24.45
C PRO A 143 -6.40 25.25 -24.92
N ASN A 144 -5.52 26.02 -25.58
CA ASN A 144 -5.89 27.33 -26.15
C ASN A 144 -7.01 27.27 -27.18
N THR A 145 -7.12 26.17 -27.94
CA THR A 145 -8.22 25.96 -28.90
C THR A 145 -9.55 25.92 -28.15
N LEU A 146 -9.63 25.21 -27.03
CA LEU A 146 -10.85 25.14 -26.21
C LEU A 146 -11.12 26.47 -25.48
N TYR A 147 -10.10 27.14 -24.93
CA TYR A 147 -10.27 28.47 -24.34
C TYR A 147 -10.77 29.52 -25.35
N SER A 148 -10.37 29.41 -26.62
CA SER A 148 -10.88 30.26 -27.69
C SER A 148 -12.37 29.96 -27.94
N ARG A 149 -12.74 28.68 -28.08
CA ARG A 149 -14.14 28.26 -28.29
C ARG A 149 -15.06 28.63 -27.14
N LEU A 150 -14.62 28.50 -25.90
CA LEU A 150 -15.38 28.90 -24.72
C LEU A 150 -15.66 30.41 -24.72
N ARG A 151 -14.65 31.23 -25.08
CA ARG A 151 -14.80 32.69 -25.20
C ARG A 151 -15.74 33.08 -26.34
N SER A 152 -15.58 32.48 -27.52
CA SER A 152 -16.43 32.78 -28.69
C SER A 152 -17.90 32.38 -28.49
N ASN A 153 -18.20 31.48 -27.56
CA ASN A 153 -19.57 31.03 -27.25
C ASN A 153 -20.09 31.55 -25.90
N ASN A 154 -19.41 32.53 -25.27
CA ASN A 154 -19.78 33.09 -23.96
C ASN A 154 -19.97 32.03 -22.85
N MET A 155 -19.23 30.92 -22.92
CA MET A 155 -19.31 29.84 -21.94
C MET A 155 -18.39 30.14 -20.75
N GLN A 156 -18.94 30.09 -19.54
CA GLN A 156 -18.16 30.28 -18.32
C GLN A 156 -17.55 28.96 -17.84
N ILE A 157 -16.23 28.95 -17.62
CA ILE A 157 -15.46 27.76 -17.19
C ILE A 157 -15.70 27.44 -15.71
N ARG A 158 -16.09 28.45 -14.93
CA ARG A 158 -16.43 28.33 -13.52
C ARG A 158 -17.75 29.07 -13.34
N SER A 159 -18.74 28.38 -12.79
CA SER A 159 -19.91 29.06 -12.24
C SER A 159 -19.42 30.09 -11.23
N SER A 160 -19.98 31.29 -11.29
CA SER A 160 -19.85 32.24 -10.19
C SER A 160 -20.32 31.56 -8.90
N TYR A 161 -19.69 31.92 -7.78
CA TYR A 161 -20.19 31.45 -6.49
C TYR A 161 -21.60 32.01 -6.29
N THR A 162 -22.51 31.16 -5.85
CA THR A 162 -23.89 31.54 -5.54
C THR A 162 -23.88 32.55 -4.40
N ASP A 163 -24.61 33.65 -4.59
CA ASP A 163 -24.87 34.60 -3.53
C ASP A 163 -25.98 34.03 -2.63
N ILE A 164 -25.56 33.46 -1.50
CA ILE A 164 -26.42 32.81 -0.52
C ILE A 164 -25.97 33.32 0.86
N SER A 165 -26.91 33.60 1.75
CA SER A 165 -26.61 34.00 3.12
C SER A 165 -26.01 32.83 3.92
N ASP A 166 -25.27 33.11 4.99
CA ASP A 166 -24.76 32.05 5.87
C ASP A 166 -25.90 31.33 6.62
N ASP A 167 -27.02 32.01 6.93
CA ASP A 167 -28.18 31.43 7.62
C ASP A 167 -28.93 30.43 6.73
N ASP A 168 -29.14 30.77 5.45
CA ASP A 168 -29.77 29.87 4.48
C ASP A 168 -28.86 28.67 4.19
N LEU A 169 -27.56 28.92 4.04
CA LEU A 169 -26.57 27.87 3.82
C LEU A 169 -26.48 26.94 5.04
N HIS A 170 -26.50 27.49 6.26
CA HIS A 170 -26.53 26.72 7.49
C HIS A 170 -27.76 25.82 7.55
N SER A 171 -28.95 26.36 7.24
CA SER A 171 -30.21 25.61 7.24
C SER A 171 -30.18 24.44 6.27
N ILE A 172 -29.67 24.64 5.05
CA ILE A 172 -29.56 23.60 4.02
C ILE A 172 -28.55 22.51 4.42
N VAL A 173 -27.41 22.91 4.99
CA VAL A 173 -26.38 21.95 5.45
C VAL A 173 -26.87 21.20 6.69
N ALA A 174 -27.59 21.84 7.61
CA ALA A 174 -28.17 21.22 8.79
C ALA A 174 -29.28 20.23 8.46
N GLU A 175 -30.15 20.55 7.51
CA GLU A 175 -31.15 19.63 6.95
C GLU A 175 -30.45 18.37 6.40
N TYR A 176 -29.47 18.55 5.50
CA TYR A 176 -28.76 17.43 4.89
C TYR A 176 -28.01 16.57 5.90
N ASN A 177 -27.32 17.20 6.86
CA ASN A 177 -26.54 16.50 7.88
C ASN A 177 -27.44 15.75 8.88
N ARG A 178 -28.67 16.20 9.11
CA ARG A 178 -29.65 15.45 9.92
C ARG A 178 -29.98 14.10 9.29
N ASP A 179 -30.20 14.10 7.98
CA ASP A 179 -30.55 12.89 7.22
C ASP A 179 -29.31 12.04 6.91
N HIS A 180 -28.13 12.67 6.82
CA HIS A 180 -26.85 12.04 6.47
C HIS A 180 -25.73 12.41 7.47
N PRO A 181 -25.82 12.00 8.75
CA PRO A 181 -24.95 12.48 9.83
C PRO A 181 -23.46 12.11 9.68
N ASN A 182 -23.13 11.18 8.78
CA ASN A 182 -21.77 10.74 8.51
C ASN A 182 -21.12 11.42 7.30
N SER A 183 -21.84 12.30 6.60
CA SER A 183 -21.34 12.93 5.38
C SER A 183 -20.18 13.90 5.65
N GLY A 184 -19.13 13.76 4.87
CA GLY A 184 -17.96 14.64 4.94
C GLY A 184 -18.16 15.93 4.13
N SER A 185 -17.31 16.93 4.34
CA SER A 185 -17.39 18.22 3.62
C SER A 185 -17.34 18.10 2.09
N ALA A 186 -16.79 17.01 1.55
CA ALA A 186 -16.76 16.79 0.10
C ALA A 186 -18.13 16.37 -0.44
N GLU A 187 -18.87 15.57 0.33
CA GLU A 187 -20.20 15.08 -0.03
C GLU A 187 -21.25 16.18 0.16
N VAL A 188 -21.19 16.91 1.28
CA VAL A 188 -22.00 18.13 1.48
C VAL A 188 -21.79 19.13 0.35
N HIS A 189 -20.54 19.33 -0.08
CA HIS A 189 -20.24 20.21 -1.22
C HIS A 189 -20.84 19.65 -2.53
N ALA A 190 -20.80 18.34 -2.75
CA ALA A 190 -21.45 17.73 -3.91
C ALA A 190 -22.98 17.91 -3.87
N TYR A 191 -23.61 17.74 -2.70
CA TYR A 191 -25.03 17.98 -2.48
C TYR A 191 -25.44 19.43 -2.75
N LEU A 192 -24.65 20.40 -2.27
CA LEU A 192 -24.91 21.81 -2.59
C LEU A 192 -24.85 22.05 -4.10
N LYS A 193 -23.90 21.42 -4.80
CA LYS A 193 -23.82 21.50 -6.27
C LYS A 193 -25.02 20.89 -6.97
N THR A 194 -25.58 19.77 -6.50
CA THR A 194 -26.79 19.19 -7.11
C THR A 194 -28.02 20.09 -6.94
N ARG A 195 -28.03 20.96 -5.94
CA ARG A 195 -29.02 22.03 -5.74
C ARG A 195 -28.66 23.35 -6.46
N GLY A 196 -27.64 23.36 -7.31
CA GLY A 196 -27.20 24.57 -8.03
C GLY A 196 -26.45 25.60 -7.17
N ILE A 197 -26.05 25.23 -5.94
CA ILE A 197 -25.35 26.11 -5.01
C ILE A 197 -23.84 25.86 -5.14
N SER A 198 -23.13 26.85 -5.68
CA SER A 198 -21.68 26.83 -5.84
C SER A 198 -21.03 27.71 -4.78
N ILE A 199 -20.24 27.12 -3.87
CA ILE A 199 -19.52 27.87 -2.83
C ILE A 199 -18.05 27.45 -2.74
N LYS A 200 -17.23 28.28 -2.10
CA LYS A 200 -15.84 27.91 -1.81
C LYS A 200 -15.80 26.67 -0.92
N ARG A 201 -14.84 25.77 -1.17
CA ARG A 201 -14.62 24.56 -0.37
C ARG A 201 -14.35 24.88 1.11
N GLU A 202 -13.69 26.00 1.38
CA GLU A 202 -13.45 26.50 2.73
C GLU A 202 -14.74 26.88 3.44
N ARG A 203 -15.59 27.70 2.82
CA ARG A 203 -16.92 28.08 3.33
C ARG A 203 -17.81 26.86 3.60
N CYS A 204 -17.83 25.87 2.71
CA CYS A 204 -18.56 24.62 2.93
C CYS A 204 -18.04 23.86 4.17
N ARG A 205 -16.71 23.81 4.35
CA ARG A 205 -16.11 23.17 5.53
C ARG A 205 -16.41 23.94 6.81
N GLU A 206 -16.42 25.27 6.76
CA GLU A 206 -16.79 26.13 7.89
C GLU A 206 -18.24 25.91 8.29
N MET A 207 -19.16 25.91 7.33
CA MET A 207 -20.57 25.67 7.62
C MET A 207 -20.82 24.28 8.19
N LEU A 208 -20.22 23.23 7.61
CA LEU A 208 -20.34 21.88 8.18
C LEU A 208 -19.73 21.79 9.59
N ARG A 209 -18.64 22.54 9.86
CA ARG A 209 -18.06 22.62 11.21
C ARG A 209 -18.99 23.30 12.21
N ASN A 210 -19.74 24.31 11.78
CA ASN A 210 -20.69 25.01 12.64
C ASN A 210 -21.96 24.17 12.89
N VAL A 211 -22.44 23.47 11.86
CA VAL A 211 -23.61 22.59 11.93
C VAL A 211 -23.36 21.32 12.74
N ASP A 212 -22.16 20.73 12.61
CA ASP A 212 -21.80 19.43 13.19
C ASP A 212 -20.33 19.42 13.65
N ALA A 213 -20.07 20.16 14.73
CA ALA A 213 -18.75 20.24 15.35
C ALA A 213 -18.27 18.85 15.81
N SER A 214 -19.16 18.09 16.46
CA SER A 214 -18.93 16.77 17.03
C SER A 214 -18.63 15.72 15.97
N GLY A 215 -19.51 15.54 14.99
CA GLY A 215 -19.29 14.61 13.88
C GLY A 215 -18.07 15.01 13.05
N THR A 216 -17.76 16.29 12.93
CA THR A 216 -16.51 16.73 12.27
C THR A 216 -15.26 16.33 13.07
N ALA A 217 -15.28 16.46 14.40
CA ALA A 217 -14.19 16.00 15.27
C ALA A 217 -14.04 14.46 15.24
N LEU A 218 -15.14 13.72 15.26
CA LEU A 218 -15.15 12.25 15.17
C LEU A 218 -14.65 11.75 13.81
N ARG A 219 -15.04 12.41 12.70
CA ARG A 219 -14.49 12.10 11.36
C ARG A 219 -13.00 12.39 11.28
N TRP A 220 -12.54 13.47 11.91
CA TRP A 220 -11.12 13.78 12.02
C TRP A 220 -10.36 12.72 12.86
N SER A 221 -10.95 12.21 13.94
CA SER A 221 -10.32 11.14 14.75
C SER A 221 -10.30 9.79 14.03
N ALA A 222 -11.30 9.50 13.21
CA ALA A 222 -11.36 8.30 12.37
C ALA A 222 -10.40 8.33 11.17
N THR A 223 -9.93 9.52 10.76
CA THR A 223 -9.10 9.68 9.55
C THR A 223 -7.72 9.05 9.74
N ILE A 224 -7.48 7.83 9.25
CA ILE A 224 -6.19 7.12 9.38
C ILE A 224 -5.02 8.03 8.98
N GLN A 225 -4.15 8.39 9.94
CA GLN A 225 -2.90 9.07 9.63
C GLN A 225 -1.97 8.10 8.89
N ARG A 226 -1.78 8.32 7.60
CA ARG A 226 -0.78 7.58 6.82
C ARG A 226 0.60 8.07 7.22
N ARG A 227 1.25 7.40 8.18
CA ARG A 227 2.65 7.65 8.53
C ARG A 227 3.51 7.40 7.30
N LYS A 228 4.44 8.32 7.00
CA LYS A 228 5.42 8.12 5.93
C LYS A 228 6.42 7.06 6.40
N TYR A 229 6.29 5.84 5.88
CA TYR A 229 7.28 4.79 6.14
C TYR A 229 8.64 5.23 5.58
N SER A 230 9.69 5.18 6.40
CA SER A 230 11.07 5.47 6.00
C SER A 230 12.04 4.63 6.82
N VAL A 231 13.07 4.11 6.15
CA VAL A 231 14.25 3.49 6.75
C VAL A 231 15.50 4.05 6.06
N PRO A 232 16.67 4.07 6.74
CA PRO A 232 17.82 4.85 6.30
C PRO A 232 18.31 4.50 4.89
N THR A 233 18.42 3.21 4.59
CA THR A 233 19.00 2.71 3.33
C THR A 233 18.33 1.40 2.90
N ALA A 234 18.57 0.99 1.66
CA ALA A 234 18.35 -0.38 1.22
C ALA A 234 19.06 -1.38 2.14
N ASN A 235 18.47 -2.56 2.26
CA ASN A 235 18.92 -3.63 3.13
C ASN A 235 18.88 -3.28 4.64
N SER A 236 18.27 -2.15 5.02
CA SER A 236 18.10 -1.75 6.42
C SER A 236 17.09 -2.63 7.16
N VAL A 237 15.93 -2.85 6.56
CA VAL A 237 14.85 -3.66 7.15
C VAL A 237 14.16 -4.42 6.04
N TRP A 238 14.23 -5.75 6.10
CA TRP A 238 13.37 -6.61 5.29
C TRP A 238 12.10 -6.94 6.06
N HIS A 239 10.97 -6.84 5.38
CA HIS A 239 9.65 -7.19 5.88
C HIS A 239 9.31 -8.57 5.35
N LEU A 240 9.14 -9.55 6.24
CA LEU A 240 8.80 -10.93 5.87
C LEU A 240 7.41 -11.26 6.38
N ASP A 241 6.71 -12.07 5.62
CA ASP A 241 5.37 -12.57 5.94
C ASP A 241 5.02 -13.77 5.03
N THR A 242 4.00 -14.54 5.44
CA THR A 242 3.47 -15.68 4.69
C THR A 242 2.04 -15.39 4.26
N HIS A 243 1.78 -15.44 2.97
CA HIS A 243 0.45 -15.28 2.41
C HIS A 243 -0.31 -16.62 2.40
N HIS A 244 -1.53 -16.61 2.97
CA HIS A 244 -2.35 -17.81 3.18
C HIS A 244 -3.58 -17.92 2.27
N SER A 245 -3.70 -17.14 1.19
CA SER A 245 -4.90 -17.21 0.33
C SER A 245 -5.15 -18.58 -0.30
N LEU A 246 -4.11 -19.40 -0.46
CA LEU A 246 -4.19 -20.75 -1.02
C LEU A 246 -4.10 -21.86 0.05
N ILE A 247 -4.18 -21.51 1.34
CA ILE A 247 -4.00 -22.45 2.46
C ILE A 247 -5.01 -23.61 2.43
N ARG A 248 -6.22 -23.37 1.89
CA ARG A 248 -7.26 -24.40 1.69
C ARG A 248 -6.74 -25.60 0.90
N TRP A 249 -5.89 -25.34 -0.09
CA TRP A 249 -5.29 -26.35 -0.96
C TRP A 249 -3.90 -26.81 -0.49
N GLY A 250 -3.51 -26.40 0.72
CA GLY A 250 -2.22 -26.72 1.33
C GLY A 250 -1.04 -26.01 0.67
N ILE A 251 -1.26 -24.85 0.04
CA ILE A 251 -0.22 -24.04 -0.57
C ILE A 251 -0.13 -22.70 0.15
N VAL A 252 1.07 -22.30 0.53
CA VAL A 252 1.38 -20.99 1.11
C VAL A 252 2.44 -20.28 0.28
N VAL A 253 2.49 -18.95 0.37
CA VAL A 253 3.52 -18.16 -0.31
C VAL A 253 4.34 -17.38 0.71
N HIS A 254 5.62 -17.69 0.80
CA HIS A 254 6.58 -16.96 1.63
C HIS A 254 7.11 -15.76 0.84
N GLY A 255 7.21 -14.60 1.49
CA GLY A 255 7.72 -13.39 0.83
C GLY A 255 8.65 -12.58 1.71
N GLY A 256 9.56 -11.86 1.06
CA GLY A 256 10.41 -10.85 1.67
C GLY A 256 10.49 -9.60 0.80
N ILE A 257 10.40 -8.42 1.42
CA ILE A 257 10.51 -7.14 0.73
C ILE A 257 11.37 -6.15 1.51
N ASP A 258 12.27 -5.46 0.79
CA ASP A 258 13.06 -4.39 1.36
C ASP A 258 12.21 -3.14 1.65
N GLY A 259 12.33 -2.62 2.85
CA GLY A 259 11.53 -1.49 3.31
C GLY A 259 11.84 -0.16 2.61
N HIS A 260 13.09 0.02 2.15
CA HIS A 260 13.54 1.25 1.49
C HIS A 260 13.17 1.24 0.01
N SER A 261 13.73 0.29 -0.73
CA SER A 261 13.69 0.21 -2.18
C SER A 261 12.41 -0.44 -2.72
N ARG A 262 11.64 -1.15 -1.87
CA ARG A 262 10.48 -1.96 -2.28
C ARG A 262 10.86 -3.13 -3.20
N LEU A 263 12.15 -3.49 -3.19
CA LEU A 263 12.67 -4.67 -3.88
C LEU A 263 12.14 -5.91 -3.15
N VAL A 264 11.49 -6.79 -3.89
CA VAL A 264 11.07 -8.09 -3.37
C VAL A 264 12.29 -9.01 -3.42
N SER A 265 12.79 -9.41 -2.25
CA SER A 265 14.02 -10.21 -2.12
C SER A 265 13.77 -11.69 -2.41
N PHE A 266 12.61 -12.22 -2.00
CA PHE A 266 12.12 -13.53 -2.41
C PHE A 266 10.60 -13.58 -2.40
N LEU A 267 10.06 -14.49 -3.22
CA LEU A 267 8.64 -14.81 -3.28
C LEU A 267 8.50 -16.28 -3.72
N ARG A 268 8.09 -17.16 -2.80
CA ARG A 268 8.20 -18.62 -2.99
C ARG A 268 6.95 -19.36 -2.58
N ALA A 269 6.45 -20.24 -3.43
CA ALA A 269 5.35 -21.15 -3.08
C ALA A 269 5.88 -22.37 -2.33
N ALA A 270 5.17 -22.83 -1.31
CA ALA A 270 5.53 -23.98 -0.51
C ALA A 270 4.30 -24.73 0.00
N THR A 271 4.49 -25.98 0.41
CA THR A 271 3.46 -26.83 1.01
C THR A 271 3.44 -26.73 2.55
N CYS A 272 4.39 -26.01 3.15
CA CYS A 272 4.48 -25.83 4.59
C CYS A 272 4.84 -24.39 4.99
N ASN A 273 4.34 -23.97 6.17
CA ASN A 273 4.64 -22.67 6.78
C ASN A 273 5.58 -22.85 7.99
N THR A 274 6.67 -23.59 7.80
CA THR A 274 7.65 -23.85 8.87
C THR A 274 8.74 -22.79 8.85
N SER A 275 9.31 -22.57 10.03
CA SER A 275 10.47 -21.68 10.21
C SER A 275 11.68 -22.09 9.38
N LYS A 276 11.90 -23.40 9.23
CA LYS A 276 12.96 -23.95 8.38
C LYS A 276 12.77 -23.57 6.90
N ALA A 277 11.55 -23.73 6.37
CA ALA A 277 11.25 -23.37 4.99
C ALA A 277 11.47 -21.87 4.73
N ALA A 278 10.94 -21.02 5.61
CA ALA A 278 11.13 -19.57 5.54
C ALA A 278 12.63 -19.19 5.57
N ALA A 279 13.41 -19.81 6.45
CA ALA A 279 14.84 -19.56 6.57
C ALA A 279 15.65 -20.04 5.35
N SER A 280 15.33 -21.19 4.75
CA SER A 280 15.94 -21.64 3.50
C SER A 280 15.69 -20.65 2.35
N PHE A 281 14.45 -20.15 2.20
CA PHE A 281 14.14 -19.12 1.20
C PHE A 281 14.88 -17.80 1.45
N PHE A 282 14.95 -17.40 2.72
CA PHE A 282 15.68 -16.22 3.12
C PHE A 282 17.18 -16.33 2.78
N LEU A 283 17.84 -17.44 3.12
CA LEU A 283 19.26 -17.66 2.79
C LEU A 283 19.52 -17.62 1.28
N GLN A 284 18.65 -18.22 0.46
CA GLN A 284 18.76 -18.13 -1.00
C GLN A 284 18.75 -16.68 -1.49
N SER A 285 17.95 -15.80 -0.89
CA SER A 285 17.90 -14.38 -1.26
C SER A 285 19.08 -13.58 -0.72
N VAL A 286 19.62 -13.95 0.45
CA VAL A 286 20.82 -13.35 1.03
C VAL A 286 22.03 -13.50 0.12
N LYS A 287 22.13 -14.59 -0.66
CA LYS A 287 23.19 -14.73 -1.69
C LYS A 287 23.20 -13.59 -2.71
N ALA A 288 22.01 -13.10 -3.09
CA ALA A 288 21.89 -12.06 -4.11
C ALA A 288 21.99 -10.64 -3.52
N TYR A 289 21.59 -10.46 -2.26
CA TYR A 289 21.35 -9.13 -1.69
C TYR A 289 22.13 -8.85 -0.39
N GLY A 290 22.88 -9.82 0.14
CA GLY A 290 23.54 -9.77 1.44
C GLY A 290 22.55 -9.89 2.61
N PHE A 291 23.08 -10.05 3.82
CA PHE A 291 22.23 -10.09 5.02
C PHE A 291 21.67 -8.70 5.32
N PRO A 292 20.35 -8.56 5.55
CA PRO A 292 19.81 -7.28 5.99
C PRO A 292 20.34 -6.90 7.37
N SER A 293 20.32 -5.60 7.66
CA SER A 293 20.60 -5.10 9.00
C SER A 293 19.54 -5.56 9.99
N ARG A 294 18.26 -5.55 9.60
CA ARG A 294 17.17 -6.07 10.44
C ARG A 294 16.16 -6.80 9.60
N VAL A 295 15.49 -7.75 10.23
CA VAL A 295 14.29 -8.40 9.71
C VAL A 295 13.11 -7.97 10.57
N ARG A 296 11.97 -7.69 9.95
CA ARG A 296 10.69 -7.45 10.61
C ARG A 296 9.72 -8.54 10.20
N VAL A 297 9.06 -9.12 11.19
CA VAL A 297 8.02 -10.12 11.02
C VAL A 297 6.85 -9.83 11.94
N ASP A 298 5.71 -10.42 11.59
CA ASP A 298 4.56 -10.47 12.49
C ASP A 298 4.84 -11.42 13.67
N ASN A 299 4.07 -11.29 14.75
CA ASN A 299 4.21 -12.16 15.91
C ASN A 299 3.81 -13.60 15.56
N GLY A 300 4.78 -14.41 15.14
CA GLY A 300 4.63 -15.82 14.80
C GLY A 300 5.93 -16.59 15.01
N THR A 301 5.82 -17.90 15.28
CA THR A 301 6.98 -18.79 15.44
C THR A 301 7.61 -19.19 14.09
N GLU A 302 6.94 -18.89 12.98
CA GLU A 302 7.33 -19.26 11.61
C GLU A 302 8.58 -18.57 11.08
N TYR A 303 9.20 -17.67 11.87
CA TYR A 303 10.44 -16.99 11.51
C TYR A 303 11.53 -17.12 12.57
N GLY A 304 11.38 -18.05 13.52
CA GLY A 304 12.33 -18.23 14.63
C GLY A 304 13.76 -18.55 14.17
N ASP A 305 13.92 -19.35 13.12
CA ASP A 305 15.20 -19.72 12.52
C ASP A 305 15.89 -18.51 11.87
N ILE A 306 15.11 -17.65 11.19
CA ILE A 306 15.62 -16.37 10.68
C ILE A 306 16.07 -15.49 11.84
N GLY A 307 15.31 -15.45 12.93
CA GLY A 307 15.70 -14.72 14.14
C GLY A 307 17.04 -15.19 14.70
N ARG A 308 17.23 -16.51 14.83
CA ARG A 308 18.50 -17.12 15.25
C ARG A 308 19.65 -16.77 14.31
N LEU A 309 19.46 -16.91 13.00
CA LEU A 309 20.46 -16.51 12.00
C LEU A 309 20.84 -15.03 12.12
N MET A 310 19.85 -14.14 12.24
CA MET A 310 20.09 -12.69 12.31
C MET A 310 20.85 -12.27 13.57
N ILE A 311 20.70 -13.01 14.67
CA ILE A 311 21.50 -12.85 15.91
C ILE A 311 22.94 -13.31 15.66
N SER A 312 23.16 -14.47 15.04
CA SER A 312 24.51 -14.95 14.71
C SER A 312 25.26 -14.02 13.76
N VAL A 313 24.56 -13.40 12.81
CA VAL A 313 25.16 -12.46 11.83
C VAL A 313 25.53 -11.13 12.49
N ASN A 314 24.63 -10.55 13.28
CA ASN A 314 24.75 -9.14 13.70
C ASN A 314 25.02 -8.94 15.20
N GLY A 315 25.18 -10.02 15.96
CA GLY A 315 25.38 -10.01 17.40
C GLY A 315 24.09 -9.94 18.22
N ASP A 316 24.19 -10.47 19.45
CA ASP A 316 23.10 -10.47 20.42
C ASP A 316 22.78 -9.05 20.93
N GLY A 317 21.53 -8.82 21.35
CA GLY A 317 21.08 -7.55 21.94
C GLY A 317 20.95 -6.36 20.97
N ARG A 318 21.31 -6.51 19.68
CA ARG A 318 21.26 -5.42 18.68
C ARG A 318 19.84 -5.05 18.20
N GLY A 319 18.87 -5.94 18.40
CA GLY A 319 17.53 -5.79 17.83
C GLY A 319 17.50 -6.04 16.32
N SER A 320 18.21 -7.08 15.87
CA SER A 320 18.29 -7.50 14.45
C SER A 320 17.04 -8.22 13.96
N PHE A 321 16.19 -8.69 14.87
CA PHE A 321 14.91 -9.33 14.59
C PHE A 321 13.79 -8.57 15.32
N LEU A 322 12.89 -7.98 14.55
CA LEU A 322 11.81 -7.12 15.04
C LEU A 322 10.48 -7.87 14.93
N THR A 323 9.94 -8.28 16.07
CA THR A 323 8.58 -8.84 16.16
C THR A 323 7.60 -7.74 16.55
N GLY A 324 6.44 -7.69 15.91
CA GLY A 324 5.38 -6.79 16.34
C GLY A 324 4.08 -6.96 15.55
N PRO A 325 3.05 -6.14 15.84
CA PRO A 325 1.77 -6.20 15.15
C PRO A 325 1.87 -6.03 13.61
N SER A 326 1.00 -6.71 12.87
CA SER A 326 0.95 -6.70 11.39
C SER A 326 0.85 -5.31 10.79
N VAL A 327 0.16 -4.39 11.48
CA VAL A 327 -0.02 -2.98 11.09
C VAL A 327 1.30 -2.21 10.94
N HIS A 328 2.41 -2.77 11.41
CA HIS A 328 3.75 -2.23 11.23
C HIS A 328 4.56 -2.92 10.12
N ASN A 329 4.12 -4.08 9.62
CA ASN A 329 4.67 -4.82 8.48
C ASN A 329 4.10 -4.31 7.14
N GLN A 330 3.96 -2.98 7.03
CA GLN A 330 3.14 -2.31 6.02
C GLN A 330 3.60 -2.58 4.58
N ARG A 331 4.90 -2.85 4.40
CA ARG A 331 5.50 -3.04 3.07
C ARG A 331 5.06 -4.36 2.47
N ILE A 332 5.10 -5.44 3.25
CA ILE A 332 4.68 -6.74 2.77
C ILE A 332 3.16 -6.88 2.72
N GLU A 333 2.43 -6.28 3.67
CA GLU A 333 0.96 -6.20 3.58
C GLU A 333 0.49 -5.49 2.28
N ARG A 334 1.20 -4.44 1.86
CA ARG A 334 0.90 -3.76 0.58
C ARG A 334 1.28 -4.63 -0.63
N LEU A 335 2.41 -5.33 -0.55
CA LEU A 335 2.89 -6.25 -1.58
C LEU A 335 1.85 -7.34 -1.85
N TRP A 336 1.24 -7.90 -0.79
CA TRP A 336 0.28 -8.99 -0.92
C TRP A 336 -0.94 -8.66 -1.78
N ARG A 337 -1.40 -7.41 -1.77
CA ARG A 337 -2.48 -6.99 -2.67
C ARG A 337 -2.11 -7.14 -4.14
N ASP A 338 -0.87 -6.81 -4.49
CA ASP A 338 -0.41 -6.90 -5.88
C ASP A 338 -0.11 -8.36 -6.25
N VAL A 339 0.55 -9.12 -5.37
CA VAL A 339 0.80 -10.56 -5.57
C VAL A 339 -0.50 -11.34 -5.74
N PHE A 340 -1.50 -11.09 -4.90
CA PHE A 340 -2.79 -11.76 -5.02
C PHE A 340 -3.47 -11.38 -6.34
N THR A 341 -3.66 -10.09 -6.59
CA THR A 341 -4.42 -9.62 -7.76
C THR A 341 -3.75 -9.97 -9.10
N LYS A 342 -2.41 -10.06 -9.14
CA LYS A 342 -1.65 -10.26 -10.39
C LYS A 342 -1.20 -11.70 -10.61
N VAL A 343 -1.15 -12.53 -9.58
CA VAL A 343 -0.66 -13.91 -9.69
C VAL A 343 -1.65 -14.90 -9.07
N LEU A 344 -1.95 -14.76 -7.77
CA LEU A 344 -2.66 -15.81 -7.04
C LEU A 344 -4.16 -15.89 -7.33
N ASP A 345 -4.79 -14.78 -7.73
CA ASP A 345 -6.23 -14.72 -8.04
C ASP A 345 -6.61 -15.69 -9.17
N THR A 346 -5.75 -15.85 -10.17
CA THR A 346 -5.93 -16.83 -11.25
C THR A 346 -6.03 -18.25 -10.71
N PHE A 347 -5.09 -18.66 -9.84
CA PHE A 347 -5.07 -20.00 -9.25
C PHE A 347 -6.17 -20.19 -8.21
N TYR A 348 -6.46 -19.15 -7.42
CA TYR A 348 -7.56 -19.15 -6.46
C TYR A 348 -8.90 -19.44 -7.15
N LYS A 349 -9.20 -18.74 -8.25
CA LYS A 349 -10.41 -18.96 -9.06
C LYS A 349 -10.39 -20.31 -9.75
N LEU A 350 -9.25 -20.73 -10.29
CA LEU A 350 -9.09 -22.02 -10.95
C LEU A 350 -9.39 -23.18 -9.99
N PHE A 351 -8.86 -23.15 -8.76
CA PHE A 351 -9.06 -24.23 -7.81
C PHE A 351 -10.50 -24.30 -7.29
N HIS A 352 -11.14 -23.15 -7.05
CA HIS A 352 -12.59 -23.13 -6.76
C HIS A 352 -13.41 -23.70 -7.92
N TYR A 353 -13.09 -23.30 -9.16
CA TYR A 353 -13.73 -23.87 -10.35
C TYR A 353 -13.54 -25.40 -10.43
N MET A 354 -12.34 -25.91 -10.13
CA MET A 354 -12.08 -27.35 -10.09
C MET A 354 -12.89 -28.07 -9.01
N GLU A 355 -13.07 -27.48 -7.82
CA GLU A 355 -13.94 -28.01 -6.77
C GLU A 355 -15.42 -28.00 -7.20
N GLU A 356 -15.91 -26.89 -7.76
CA GLU A 356 -17.29 -26.74 -8.24
C GLU A 356 -17.64 -27.74 -9.35
N ARG A 357 -16.67 -28.04 -10.23
CA ARG A 357 -16.82 -29.03 -11.32
C ARG A 357 -16.51 -30.46 -10.89
N GLN A 358 -16.25 -30.70 -9.61
CA GLN A 358 -15.90 -32.02 -9.06
C GLN A 358 -14.64 -32.64 -9.69
N LEU A 359 -13.77 -31.81 -10.28
CA LEU A 359 -12.46 -32.22 -10.79
C LEU A 359 -11.43 -32.34 -9.64
N LEU A 360 -11.66 -31.59 -8.56
CA LEU A 360 -10.81 -31.57 -7.38
C LEU A 360 -11.65 -31.83 -6.13
N ASN A 361 -11.28 -32.85 -5.36
CA ASN A 361 -11.77 -33.04 -4.00
C ASN A 361 -10.64 -32.70 -3.02
N VAL A 362 -10.70 -31.53 -2.39
CA VAL A 362 -9.65 -31.09 -1.45
C VAL A 362 -9.57 -31.96 -0.19
N ASN A 363 -10.60 -32.74 0.13
CA ASN A 363 -10.55 -33.65 1.28
C ASN A 363 -9.84 -34.97 0.94
N ASP A 364 -9.70 -35.29 -0.34
CA ASP A 364 -8.98 -36.47 -0.81
C ASP A 364 -7.46 -36.22 -0.86
N LYS A 365 -6.69 -37.11 -0.23
CA LYS A 365 -5.22 -37.02 -0.12
C LYS A 365 -4.53 -37.11 -1.49
N THR A 366 -5.01 -38.00 -2.36
CA THR A 366 -4.50 -38.18 -3.72
C THR A 366 -4.75 -36.92 -4.55
N HIS A 367 -5.94 -36.35 -4.45
CA HIS A 367 -6.26 -35.11 -5.16
C HIS A 367 -5.41 -33.93 -4.68
N ARG A 368 -5.23 -33.77 -3.37
CA ARG A 368 -4.33 -32.73 -2.83
C ARG A 368 -2.89 -32.96 -3.25
N TRP A 369 -2.42 -34.21 -3.25
CA TRP A 369 -1.07 -34.56 -3.68
C TRP A 369 -0.84 -34.15 -5.14
N VAL A 370 -1.73 -34.57 -6.05
CA VAL A 370 -1.65 -34.24 -7.48
C VAL A 370 -1.71 -32.73 -7.68
N LEU A 371 -2.61 -32.04 -6.98
CA LEU A 371 -2.73 -30.59 -7.03
C LEU A 371 -1.42 -29.91 -6.63
N GLN A 372 -0.83 -30.28 -5.50
CA GLN A 372 0.42 -29.68 -5.01
C GLN A 372 1.59 -30.01 -5.94
N TYR A 373 1.70 -31.25 -6.40
CA TYR A 373 2.76 -31.71 -7.29
C TYR A 373 2.78 -30.92 -8.61
N VAL A 374 1.60 -30.64 -9.17
CA VAL A 374 1.46 -29.89 -10.41
C VAL A 374 1.58 -28.38 -10.17
N PHE A 375 0.83 -27.83 -9.22
CA PHE A 375 0.65 -26.38 -9.14
C PHE A 375 1.69 -25.66 -8.28
N VAL A 376 2.36 -26.30 -7.32
CA VAL A 376 3.43 -25.60 -6.55
C VAL A 376 4.55 -25.12 -7.47
N PRO A 377 5.11 -25.94 -8.40
CA PRO A 377 6.12 -25.47 -9.34
C PRO A 377 5.59 -24.40 -10.32
N ILE A 378 4.33 -24.54 -10.78
CA ILE A 378 3.71 -23.59 -11.71
C ILE A 378 3.53 -22.22 -11.04
N ILE A 379 3.02 -22.19 -9.81
CA ILE A 379 2.83 -20.97 -9.02
C ILE A 379 4.19 -20.35 -8.69
N ASP A 380 5.17 -21.14 -8.25
CA ASP A 380 6.52 -20.65 -7.94
C ASP A 380 7.16 -19.95 -9.16
N ARG A 381 7.03 -20.55 -10.35
CA ARG A 381 7.49 -19.93 -11.61
C ARG A 381 6.79 -18.61 -11.90
N ALA A 382 5.46 -18.56 -11.76
CA ALA A 382 4.69 -17.35 -11.98
C ALA A 382 5.06 -16.23 -10.98
N LEU A 383 5.29 -16.59 -9.70
CA LEU A 383 5.74 -15.66 -8.66
C LEU A 383 7.13 -15.10 -8.97
N ARG A 384 8.08 -15.93 -9.41
CA ARG A 384 9.42 -15.46 -9.80
C ARG A 384 9.39 -14.50 -10.98
N GLN A 385 8.65 -14.83 -12.04
CA GLN A 385 8.49 -13.95 -13.20
C GLN A 385 7.86 -12.60 -12.80
N TRP A 386 6.85 -12.65 -11.94
CA TRP A 386 6.23 -11.44 -11.41
C TRP A 386 7.20 -10.63 -10.55
N MET A 387 7.99 -11.28 -9.68
CA MET A 387 9.01 -10.64 -8.85
C MET A 387 10.07 -9.92 -9.69
N GLU A 388 10.59 -10.55 -10.75
CA GLU A 388 11.54 -9.93 -11.68
C GLU A 388 10.93 -8.71 -12.38
N THR A 389 9.68 -8.83 -12.82
CA THR A 389 8.93 -7.71 -13.42
C THR A 389 8.70 -6.59 -12.39
N HIS A 390 8.32 -6.94 -11.16
CA HIS A 390 8.12 -5.98 -10.08
C HIS A 390 9.42 -5.25 -9.73
N ASN A 391 10.55 -5.94 -9.66
CA ASN A 391 11.82 -5.32 -9.31
C ASN A 391 12.36 -4.38 -10.41
N THR A 392 11.85 -4.51 -11.64
CA THR A 392 12.24 -3.71 -12.81
C THR A 392 11.19 -2.68 -13.26
N HIS A 393 9.95 -2.72 -12.76
CA HIS A 393 8.93 -1.73 -13.13
C HIS A 393 9.11 -0.38 -12.43
N LYS A 394 8.72 0.69 -13.11
CA LYS A 394 8.80 2.07 -12.57
C LYS A 394 7.66 2.35 -11.61
N ILE A 395 7.98 2.87 -10.43
CA ILE A 395 6.97 3.24 -9.43
C ILE A 395 6.67 4.75 -9.52
N ARG A 396 5.43 5.09 -9.89
CA ARG A 396 4.98 6.48 -10.09
C ARG A 396 5.22 7.39 -8.88
N THR A 397 5.02 6.87 -7.66
CA THR A 397 5.19 7.66 -6.42
C THR A 397 6.65 7.87 -6.04
N GLU A 398 7.59 7.17 -6.69
CA GLU A 398 9.03 7.22 -6.40
C GLU A 398 9.78 7.83 -7.58
N ASN A 399 9.22 8.88 -8.18
CA ASN A 399 9.79 9.57 -9.34
C ASN A 399 10.08 8.63 -10.51
N ASN A 400 9.22 7.63 -10.72
CA ASN A 400 9.36 6.60 -11.77
C ASN A 400 10.66 5.79 -11.69
N ARG A 401 11.27 5.67 -10.50
CA ARG A 401 12.39 4.75 -10.27
C ARG A 401 11.88 3.33 -10.09
N THR A 402 12.71 2.36 -10.47
CA THR A 402 12.44 0.94 -10.22
C THR A 402 12.96 0.53 -8.85
N PRO A 403 12.45 -0.55 -8.24
CA PRO A 403 13.03 -1.09 -7.01
C PRO A 403 14.54 -1.38 -7.11
N ASN A 404 15.00 -1.96 -8.22
CA ASN A 404 16.43 -2.18 -8.46
C ASN A 404 17.23 -0.87 -8.50
N MET A 405 16.70 0.18 -9.13
CA MET A 405 17.36 1.50 -9.15
C MET A 405 17.45 2.10 -7.75
N MET A 406 16.36 2.03 -6.96
CA MET A 406 16.36 2.55 -5.58
C MET A 406 17.30 1.77 -4.68
N TRP A 407 17.37 0.45 -4.85
CA TRP A 407 18.33 -0.41 -4.15
C TRP A 407 19.76 0.03 -4.42
N PHE A 408 20.15 0.07 -5.70
CA PHE A 408 21.52 0.43 -6.10
C PHE A 408 21.90 1.86 -5.70
N GLN A 409 21.00 2.83 -5.92
CA GLN A 409 21.23 4.22 -5.53
C GLN A 409 21.48 4.36 -4.04
N SER A 410 20.79 3.59 -3.21
CA SER A 410 20.99 3.63 -1.76
C SER A 410 22.34 3.07 -1.34
N LEU A 411 22.94 2.15 -2.10
CA LEU A 411 24.26 1.58 -1.76
C LEU A 411 25.41 2.53 -2.09
N VAL A 412 25.26 3.37 -3.12
CA VAL A 412 26.33 4.23 -3.67
C VAL A 412 26.39 5.62 -3.02
N GLN A 413 25.34 6.07 -2.32
CA GLN A 413 25.35 7.40 -1.69
C GLN A 413 26.41 7.53 -0.58
N GLY A 414 27.11 8.67 -0.53
CA GLY A 414 28.42 8.85 0.13
C GLY A 414 28.51 8.66 1.65
N ASP A 415 27.44 8.31 2.35
CA ASP A 415 27.44 7.97 3.79
C ASP A 415 26.97 6.51 4.05
N SER A 416 26.72 5.74 2.98
CA SER A 416 26.12 4.42 3.03
C SER A 416 27.01 3.36 3.71
N GLN A 417 28.34 3.51 3.65
CA GLN A 417 29.32 2.62 4.29
C GLN A 417 29.28 2.63 5.84
N ARG A 418 28.63 3.64 6.43
CA ARG A 418 28.41 3.68 7.89
C ARG A 418 27.29 2.76 8.36
N TYR A 419 26.39 2.34 7.47
CA TYR A 419 25.26 1.49 7.84
C TYR A 419 25.63 0.01 7.78
N THR A 420 25.24 -0.76 8.81
CA THR A 420 25.40 -2.22 8.85
C THR A 420 24.80 -2.90 7.62
N SER A 421 23.71 -2.34 7.07
CA SER A 421 23.03 -2.86 5.89
C SER A 421 23.90 -2.93 4.63
N VAL A 422 24.88 -2.03 4.51
CA VAL A 422 25.81 -2.01 3.37
C VAL A 422 27.05 -2.85 3.67
N ARG A 423 27.55 -2.80 4.91
CA ARG A 423 28.68 -3.64 5.35
C ARG A 423 28.39 -5.13 5.20
N ASN A 424 27.18 -5.57 5.53
CA ASN A 424 26.75 -6.96 5.41
C ASN A 424 26.65 -7.47 3.96
N ILE A 425 26.71 -6.57 2.96
CA ILE A 425 26.76 -6.94 1.53
C ILE A 425 28.22 -7.18 1.11
N GLU A 426 29.15 -6.40 1.68
CA GLU A 426 30.57 -6.43 1.32
C GLU A 426 31.37 -7.52 2.07
N GLN A 427 30.85 -8.02 3.19
CA GLN A 427 31.54 -9.01 4.03
C GLN A 427 30.86 -10.38 3.94
N PRO A 428 31.58 -11.46 3.57
CA PRO A 428 31.03 -12.81 3.54
C PRO A 428 30.68 -13.30 4.96
N PRO A 429 29.81 -14.31 5.09
CA PRO A 429 29.42 -14.88 6.39
C PRO A 429 30.65 -15.34 7.18
N ASN A 430 30.71 -15.00 8.47
CA ASN A 430 31.76 -15.51 9.36
C ASN A 430 31.47 -16.97 9.78
N GLU A 431 32.43 -17.63 10.43
CA GLU A 431 32.29 -19.02 10.89
C GLU A 431 31.05 -19.23 11.77
N ALA A 432 30.69 -18.26 12.62
CA ALA A 432 29.51 -18.35 13.48
C ALA A 432 28.18 -18.41 12.70
N VAL A 433 28.11 -17.76 11.52
CA VAL A 433 26.95 -17.88 10.62
C VAL A 433 26.91 -19.26 9.97
N SER A 434 28.06 -19.77 9.52
CA SER A 434 28.16 -21.13 8.95
C SER A 434 27.76 -22.21 9.96
N ASP A 435 28.19 -22.06 11.22
CA ASP A 435 27.79 -22.95 12.31
C ASP A 435 26.29 -22.88 12.59
N ALA A 436 25.72 -21.67 12.65
CA ALA A 436 24.28 -21.51 12.85
C ALA A 436 23.45 -22.13 11.71
N ILE A 437 23.90 -22.01 10.45
CA ILE A 437 23.25 -22.65 9.30
C ILE A 437 23.27 -24.18 9.47
N ARG A 438 24.42 -24.73 9.88
CA ARG A 438 24.59 -26.18 10.12
C ARG A 438 23.74 -26.68 11.28
N ASP A 439 23.72 -25.98 12.40
CA ASP A 439 22.96 -26.36 13.60
C ASP A 439 21.45 -26.34 13.35
N LEU A 440 20.98 -25.39 12.55
CA LEU A 440 19.58 -25.30 12.13
C LEU A 440 19.24 -26.26 10.98
N GLN A 441 20.22 -27.03 10.51
CA GLN A 441 20.11 -27.95 9.37
C GLN A 441 19.53 -27.25 8.13
N LEU A 442 19.87 -25.98 7.95
CA LEU A 442 19.39 -25.16 6.85
C LEU A 442 20.26 -25.42 5.63
N SER A 443 19.60 -25.60 4.49
CA SER A 443 20.26 -25.61 3.20
C SER A 443 19.53 -24.67 2.26
N GLU A 444 20.30 -23.95 1.46
CA GLU A 444 19.81 -23.09 0.40
C GLU A 444 19.23 -23.89 -0.75
N ASP A 445 19.58 -25.17 -0.88
CA ASP A 445 19.06 -26.08 -1.90
C ASP A 445 18.02 -27.06 -1.33
N ASP A 446 17.64 -26.90 -0.05
CA ASP A 446 16.54 -27.68 0.52
C ASP A 446 15.28 -27.38 -0.28
N THR A 447 14.72 -28.38 -0.94
CA THR A 447 13.47 -28.29 -1.71
C THR A 447 12.36 -29.13 -1.10
N THR A 448 12.57 -29.66 0.11
CA THR A 448 11.63 -30.57 0.80
C THR A 448 10.26 -29.91 0.99
N TYR A 449 10.22 -28.60 1.17
CA TYR A 449 8.97 -27.83 1.29
C TYR A 449 8.22 -27.59 -0.03
N LEU A 450 8.80 -27.96 -1.19
CA LEU A 450 8.13 -27.96 -2.49
C LEU A 450 7.45 -29.31 -2.79
N VAL A 451 7.79 -30.33 -2.01
CA VAL A 451 7.20 -31.66 -2.12
C VAL A 451 5.79 -31.61 -1.51
N PRO A 452 4.79 -32.25 -2.15
CA PRO A 452 3.45 -32.40 -1.58
C PRO A 452 3.48 -32.93 -0.15
N ARG A 453 2.58 -32.43 0.69
CA ARG A 453 2.50 -32.82 2.11
C ARG A 453 1.92 -34.21 2.29
N ASP A 454 0.91 -34.55 1.50
CA ASP A 454 0.33 -35.88 1.51
C ASP A 454 1.35 -36.91 0.96
N PRO A 455 1.30 -38.18 1.37
CA PRO A 455 2.16 -39.21 0.78
C PRO A 455 1.91 -39.36 -0.72
N CYS A 456 2.96 -39.66 -1.48
CA CYS A 456 2.81 -39.99 -2.88
C CYS A 456 1.88 -41.20 -3.04
N PRO A 457 0.80 -41.12 -3.84
CA PRO A 457 -0.12 -42.22 -4.08
C PRO A 457 0.45 -43.27 -5.06
N LEU A 458 1.71 -43.11 -5.51
CA LEU A 458 2.37 -43.99 -6.46
C LEU A 458 3.52 -44.74 -5.78
N SER A 459 3.77 -45.97 -6.25
CA SER A 459 5.02 -46.67 -5.95
C SER A 459 6.21 -45.88 -6.51
N GLN A 460 7.41 -46.12 -5.98
CA GLN A 460 8.62 -45.44 -6.45
C GLN A 460 8.84 -45.63 -7.97
N HIS A 461 8.57 -46.84 -8.48
CA HIS A 461 8.64 -47.14 -9.92
C HIS A 461 7.64 -46.30 -10.72
N ASN A 462 6.37 -46.25 -10.30
CA ASN A 462 5.34 -45.51 -11.03
C ASN A 462 5.53 -43.99 -10.92
N PHE A 463 6.09 -43.50 -9.81
CA PHE A 463 6.46 -42.10 -9.67
C PHE A 463 7.60 -41.70 -10.61
N GLN A 464 8.63 -42.54 -10.77
CA GLN A 464 9.69 -42.32 -11.75
C GLN A 464 9.13 -42.34 -13.18
N GLN A 465 8.21 -43.26 -13.47
CA GLN A 465 7.52 -43.31 -14.77
C GLN A 465 6.65 -42.06 -15.01
N LEU A 466 5.96 -41.55 -13.99
CA LEU A 466 5.22 -40.30 -14.07
C LEU A 466 6.15 -39.13 -14.45
N GLN A 467 7.30 -39.03 -13.79
CA GLN A 467 8.29 -37.96 -14.02
C GLN A 467 8.88 -37.98 -15.44
N THR A 468 9.03 -39.16 -16.05
CA THR A 468 9.54 -39.29 -17.43
C THR A 468 8.44 -39.13 -18.48
N THR A 469 7.19 -39.49 -18.15
CA THR A 469 6.07 -39.46 -19.10
C THR A 469 5.40 -38.08 -19.18
N ILE A 470 5.23 -37.40 -18.04
CA ILE A 470 4.47 -36.14 -17.97
C ILE A 470 5.39 -34.99 -17.54
N ALA A 471 5.72 -34.14 -18.50
CA ALA A 471 6.48 -32.91 -18.25
C ALA A 471 5.61 -31.82 -17.63
N ILE A 472 5.66 -31.68 -16.30
CA ILE A 472 4.87 -30.67 -15.54
C ILE A 472 5.26 -29.23 -15.87
N ASN A 473 6.51 -29.03 -16.32
CA ASN A 473 7.02 -27.72 -16.67
C ASN A 473 6.61 -27.27 -18.09
N ARG A 474 5.89 -28.11 -18.86
CA ARG A 474 5.43 -27.77 -20.22
C ARG A 474 4.51 -26.56 -20.22
N ASN A 475 4.36 -25.92 -21.38
CA ASN A 475 3.40 -24.84 -21.55
C ASN A 475 1.99 -25.41 -21.47
N SER A 476 1.19 -24.88 -20.55
CA SER A 476 -0.21 -25.23 -20.43
C SER A 476 -1.06 -24.27 -21.28
N THR A 477 -2.03 -24.82 -22.01
CA THR A 477 -3.07 -24.05 -22.69
C THR A 477 -4.25 -23.69 -21.77
N SER A 478 -4.28 -24.25 -20.56
CA SER A 478 -5.40 -24.17 -19.61
C SER A 478 -4.93 -23.88 -18.17
N HIS A 479 -3.93 -23.02 -18.01
CA HIS A 479 -3.40 -22.56 -16.71
C HIS A 479 -2.95 -23.67 -15.75
N GLY A 480 -2.57 -24.84 -16.26
CA GLY A 480 -2.11 -26.02 -15.52
C GLY A 480 -3.17 -27.12 -15.40
N LEU A 481 -4.42 -26.86 -15.81
CA LEU A 481 -5.52 -27.83 -15.67
C LEU A 481 -5.36 -29.08 -16.55
N ASP A 482 -4.82 -28.92 -17.77
CA ASP A 482 -4.49 -30.04 -18.66
C ASP A 482 -3.42 -30.94 -18.04
N ILE A 483 -2.39 -30.34 -17.43
CA ILE A 483 -1.31 -31.08 -16.75
C ILE A 483 -1.87 -31.80 -15.52
N PHE A 484 -2.72 -31.13 -14.74
CA PHE A 484 -3.43 -31.75 -13.62
C PHE A 484 -4.26 -32.96 -14.07
N GLY A 485 -5.00 -32.83 -15.17
CA GLY A 485 -5.79 -33.92 -15.75
C GLY A 485 -4.93 -35.12 -16.13
N ASP A 486 -3.82 -34.89 -16.85
CA ASP A 486 -2.90 -35.95 -17.26
C ASP A 486 -2.29 -36.68 -16.05
N VAL A 487 -1.81 -35.93 -15.05
CA VAL A 487 -1.23 -36.51 -13.82
C VAL A 487 -2.29 -37.27 -13.04
N MET A 488 -3.52 -36.72 -12.92
CA MET A 488 -4.61 -37.40 -12.23
C MET A 488 -4.98 -38.71 -12.93
N GLN A 489 -5.09 -38.71 -14.26
CA GLN A 489 -5.35 -39.94 -15.02
C GLN A 489 -4.24 -40.97 -14.84
N PHE A 490 -2.98 -40.54 -14.87
CA PHE A 490 -1.84 -41.43 -14.62
C PHE A 490 -1.93 -42.07 -13.23
N VAL A 491 -2.22 -41.26 -12.20
CA VAL A 491 -2.32 -41.74 -10.81
C VAL A 491 -3.48 -42.71 -10.63
N LEU A 492 -4.65 -42.43 -11.21
CA LEU A 492 -5.80 -43.32 -11.14
C LEU A 492 -5.59 -44.64 -11.91
N ALA A 493 -4.76 -44.63 -12.95
CA ALA A 493 -4.40 -45.85 -13.68
C ALA A 493 -3.36 -46.72 -12.96
N HIS A 494 -2.68 -46.20 -11.94
CA HIS A 494 -1.60 -46.87 -11.22
C HIS A 494 -1.77 -46.78 -9.68
N PRO A 495 -2.92 -47.20 -9.12
CA PRO A 495 -3.14 -47.12 -7.68
C PRO A 495 -2.08 -47.92 -6.92
N THR A 496 -1.61 -47.40 -5.80
CA THR A 496 -0.79 -48.18 -4.87
C THR A 496 -1.63 -49.33 -4.30
N GLU A 497 -1.15 -50.57 -4.40
CA GLU A 497 -1.59 -51.63 -3.50
C GLU A 497 -1.15 -51.20 -2.09
N LEU A 498 -2.09 -50.66 -1.31
CA LEU A 498 -1.88 -50.24 0.07
C LEU A 498 -1.67 -51.44 1.00
#